data_AF-A0A267GAA0-F1
#
_entry.id   AF-A0A267GAA0-F1
#
_cell.length_a   1.000
_cell.length_b   1.000
_cell.length_c   1.000
_cell.angle_alpha   90.00
_cell.angle_beta   90.00
_cell.angle_gamma   90.00
#
_symmetry.space_group_name_H-M   'P 1'
#
loop_
_entity.id
_entity.type
_entity.pdbx_description
1 polymer ?
#
loop_
_entity_poly.entity_id
_entity_poly.type
_entity_poly.pdbx_seq_one_letter_code
_entity_poly.pdbx_strand_id
1 'polypeptide(L)'
;MALPPLASVCYSTNTIEDHNRLQVLCKRLKKMCQAGQPDSQLMDALVATALTDDRAAAHWLVNHAEDPSLVSGNRRVYYLLLCPANELEARFDEFWTAYRGARDWTPPMDYMPNVPVVQPFEAHAHQLLDVYHAFNTVSRGFADRCPAADFQLTLPPVNLTANPLRLSLQLCEPTVETMLKELAAVFVKMLADKFVPAVPVRPPYRAALCEGFMQSQQYQVEQEAMHHFAVNPDSRRVAVGTPADTVWQLRLYSRDVRQRNDLTGETHAVYRMRSECLPADDDGFIQLAYSSGDLVALVAPTEPSIAPADGAAWALGLNCDTGQLGHFRPAMLEAQRVPCSSAWTLHKVANIGCTLPSSPLGNSASSSCWASFSRQSSMCVDECASATGAGCSGSGGSSGSRGYCGANGSAGTHCPMNAANRLSCTPSGVPLPPSDTSGSSTACRHRRSLSASRSHWCRFSCPNGRPPAARDAPRRAHGHHGRLPLVQQGLRL
;
A
#
# COMPACT_ATOMS: atom_id res chain seq x y z
N MET A 1 -6.30 7.87 -15.09
CA MET A 1 -7.73 7.73 -14.80
C MET A 1 -7.93 8.06 -13.34
N ALA A 2 -8.91 8.90 -12.99
CA ALA A 2 -9.26 9.12 -11.59
C ALA A 2 -9.96 7.87 -11.04
N LEU A 3 -9.61 7.47 -9.81
CA LEU A 3 -10.41 6.51 -9.06
C LEU A 3 -11.80 7.13 -8.81
N PRO A 4 -12.90 6.35 -8.83
CA PRO A 4 -14.19 6.88 -8.39
C PRO A 4 -14.10 7.21 -6.89
N PRO A 5 -14.80 8.26 -6.41
CA PRO A 5 -14.77 8.63 -5.00
C PRO A 5 -15.28 7.46 -4.15
N LEU A 6 -14.55 7.15 -3.06
CA LEU A 6 -14.90 6.10 -2.09
C LEU A 6 -16.09 6.53 -1.21
N ALA A 7 -17.25 6.71 -1.84
CA ALA A 7 -18.48 7.08 -1.17
C ALA A 7 -18.93 6.00 -0.16
N SER A 8 -18.75 6.29 1.12
CA SER A 8 -19.50 5.73 2.26
C SER A 8 -19.67 4.19 2.24
N VAL A 9 -18.58 3.43 2.25
CA VAL A 9 -18.65 1.96 2.36
C VAL A 9 -18.32 1.47 3.78
N CYS A 10 -19.31 1.54 4.67
CA CYS A 10 -19.25 0.95 6.00
C CYS A 10 -19.51 -0.56 5.93
N TYR A 11 -18.47 -1.38 6.10
CA TYR A 11 -18.56 -2.84 6.16
C TYR A 11 -18.58 -3.35 7.62
N SER A 12 -19.45 -2.78 8.47
CA SER A 12 -19.65 -3.27 9.85
C SER A 12 -20.69 -4.40 9.91
N THR A 13 -20.39 -5.53 9.28
CA THR A 13 -21.14 -6.78 9.52
C THR A 13 -21.07 -7.17 11.00
N ASN A 14 -22.10 -7.82 11.52
CA ASN A 14 -22.05 -8.39 12.87
C ASN A 14 -21.35 -9.76 12.86
N THR A 15 -20.90 -10.23 14.03
CA THR A 15 -20.12 -11.48 14.13
C THR A 15 -20.92 -12.73 13.75
N ILE A 16 -22.26 -12.71 13.84
CA ILE A 16 -23.12 -13.81 13.38
C ILE A 16 -23.16 -13.85 11.85
N GLU A 17 -23.24 -12.69 11.19
CA GLU A 17 -23.12 -12.58 9.73
C GLU A 17 -21.75 -13.06 9.24
N ASP A 18 -20.66 -12.64 9.92
CA ASP A 18 -19.30 -13.10 9.61
C ASP A 18 -19.15 -14.62 9.73
N HIS A 19 -19.70 -15.22 10.80
CA HIS A 19 -19.70 -16.67 10.99
C HIS A 19 -20.53 -17.40 9.92
N ASN A 20 -21.76 -16.95 9.67
CA ASN A 20 -22.64 -17.54 8.66
C ASN A 20 -22.02 -17.44 7.26
N ARG A 21 -21.37 -16.31 6.95
CA ARG A 21 -20.63 -16.10 5.71
C ARG A 21 -19.47 -17.08 5.57
N LEU A 22 -18.66 -17.25 6.62
CA LEU A 22 -17.56 -18.23 6.63
C LEU A 22 -18.08 -19.65 6.36
N GLN A 23 -19.15 -20.07 7.04
CA GLN A 23 -19.77 -21.40 6.85
C GLN A 23 -20.27 -21.61 5.42
N VAL A 24 -20.96 -20.62 4.85
CA VAL A 24 -21.47 -20.68 3.47
C VAL A 24 -20.33 -20.74 2.45
N LEU A 25 -19.32 -19.87 2.59
CA LEU A 25 -18.18 -19.84 1.67
C LEU A 25 -17.35 -21.13 1.77
N CYS A 26 -17.03 -21.61 2.97
CA CYS A 26 -16.32 -22.87 3.17
C CYS A 26 -17.08 -24.06 2.54
N LYS A 27 -18.39 -24.16 2.75
CA LYS A 27 -19.23 -25.21 2.14
C LYS A 27 -19.23 -25.15 0.60
N ARG A 28 -19.23 -23.94 0.01
CA ARG A 28 -19.18 -23.78 -1.44
C ARG A 28 -17.79 -24.08 -2.00
N LEU A 29 -16.73 -23.59 -1.35
CA LEU A 29 -15.35 -23.81 -1.73
C LEU A 29 -15.01 -25.31 -1.74
N LYS A 30 -15.41 -26.05 -0.69
CA LYS A 30 -15.33 -27.53 -0.63
C LYS A 30 -16.05 -28.27 -1.77
N LYS A 31 -17.03 -27.65 -2.43
CA LYS A 31 -17.74 -28.22 -3.58
C LYS A 31 -17.06 -27.88 -4.92
N MET A 32 -16.32 -26.77 -4.98
CA MET A 32 -15.64 -26.32 -6.20
C MET A 32 -14.22 -26.88 -6.32
N CYS A 33 -13.50 -26.98 -5.20
CA CYS A 33 -12.17 -27.58 -5.16
C CYS A 33 -12.24 -29.10 -5.35
N GLN A 34 -11.18 -29.68 -5.94
CA GLN A 34 -11.08 -31.12 -6.14
C GLN A 34 -11.00 -31.86 -4.79
N ALA A 35 -11.44 -33.12 -4.76
CA ALA A 35 -11.42 -33.94 -3.56
C ALA A 35 -9.97 -34.19 -3.10
N GLY A 36 -9.59 -33.62 -1.95
CA GLY A 36 -8.27 -33.82 -1.34
C GLY A 36 -7.68 -32.58 -0.64
N GLN A 37 -8.18 -31.38 -0.95
CA GLN A 37 -7.63 -30.15 -0.38
C GLN A 37 -7.96 -30.01 1.13
N PRO A 38 -6.98 -29.80 2.02
CA PRO A 38 -7.20 -29.78 3.46
C PRO A 38 -7.93 -28.52 3.93
N ASP A 39 -8.77 -28.67 4.96
CA ASP A 39 -9.57 -27.59 5.56
C ASP A 39 -8.74 -26.36 5.99
N SER A 40 -7.47 -26.56 6.36
CA SER A 40 -6.51 -25.50 6.68
C SER A 40 -6.23 -24.59 5.47
N GLN A 41 -5.90 -25.15 4.31
CA GLN A 41 -5.66 -24.36 3.09
C GLN A 41 -6.92 -23.64 2.62
N LEU A 42 -8.09 -24.27 2.75
CA LEU A 42 -9.38 -23.62 2.46
C LEU A 42 -9.61 -22.40 3.37
N MET A 43 -9.25 -22.51 4.66
CA MET A 43 -9.28 -21.39 5.59
C MET A 43 -8.24 -20.32 5.26
N ASP A 44 -7.01 -20.69 4.92
CA ASP A 44 -5.95 -19.75 4.51
C ASP A 44 -6.38 -18.92 3.30
N ALA A 45 -7.01 -19.54 2.30
CA ALA A 45 -7.57 -18.87 1.12
C ALA A 45 -8.70 -17.90 1.45
N LEU A 46 -9.64 -18.33 2.29
CA LEU A 46 -10.76 -17.50 2.75
C LEU A 46 -10.26 -16.30 3.56
N VAL A 47 -9.19 -16.45 4.34
CA VAL A 47 -8.54 -15.38 5.09
C VAL A 47 -7.77 -14.44 4.17
N ALA A 48 -6.95 -14.97 3.25
CA ALA A 48 -6.18 -14.18 2.29
C ALA A 48 -7.08 -13.31 1.39
N THR A 49 -8.32 -13.75 1.17
CA THR A 49 -9.36 -13.03 0.42
C THR A 49 -10.40 -12.34 1.32
N ALA A 50 -10.16 -12.19 2.62
CA ALA A 50 -11.03 -11.47 3.56
C ALA A 50 -12.52 -11.93 3.62
N LEU A 51 -12.82 -13.18 3.25
CA LEU A 51 -14.17 -13.70 3.08
C LEU A 51 -14.97 -12.99 1.97
N THR A 52 -14.32 -12.37 0.97
CA THR A 52 -15.01 -11.62 -0.09
C THR A 52 -15.99 -12.49 -0.87
N ASP A 53 -15.50 -13.49 -1.60
CA ASP A 53 -16.33 -14.44 -2.31
C ASP A 53 -15.66 -15.81 -2.52
N ASP A 54 -16.45 -16.78 -2.95
CA ASP A 54 -16.03 -18.17 -3.12
C ASP A 54 -15.11 -18.36 -4.34
N ARG A 55 -15.25 -17.52 -5.39
CA ARG A 55 -14.42 -17.58 -6.59
C ARG A 55 -13.05 -16.97 -6.36
N ALA A 56 -12.96 -15.86 -5.62
CA ALA A 56 -11.70 -15.26 -5.21
C ALA A 56 -10.87 -16.24 -4.38
N ALA A 57 -11.48 -16.91 -3.38
CA ALA A 57 -10.81 -17.93 -2.58
C ALA A 57 -10.37 -19.15 -3.43
N ALA A 58 -11.21 -19.61 -4.38
CA ALA A 58 -10.84 -20.70 -5.28
C ALA A 58 -9.71 -20.30 -6.25
N HIS A 59 -9.72 -19.08 -6.78
CA HIS A 59 -8.65 -18.54 -7.63
C HIS A 59 -7.33 -18.43 -6.87
N TRP A 60 -7.36 -17.96 -5.62
CA TRP A 60 -6.18 -17.94 -4.75
C TRP A 60 -5.59 -19.34 -4.56
N LEU A 61 -6.43 -20.36 -4.31
CA LEU A 61 -6.00 -21.76 -4.17
C LEU A 61 -5.40 -22.34 -5.45
N VAL A 62 -5.90 -21.96 -6.63
CA VAL A 62 -5.33 -22.38 -7.92
C VAL A 62 -3.99 -21.72 -8.15
N ASN A 63 -3.89 -20.40 -7.93
CA ASN A 63 -2.65 -19.66 -8.12
C ASN A 63 -1.52 -20.11 -7.18
N HIS A 64 -1.86 -20.49 -5.95
CA HIS A 64 -0.91 -20.96 -4.94
C HIS A 64 -0.81 -22.50 -4.86
N ALA A 65 -1.32 -23.23 -5.86
CA ALA A 65 -1.24 -24.69 -5.88
C ALA A 65 0.21 -25.20 -5.81
N GLU A 66 1.15 -24.43 -6.39
CA GLU A 66 2.58 -24.69 -6.42
C GLU A 66 3.37 -23.81 -5.41
N ASP A 67 2.73 -23.21 -4.41
CA ASP A 67 3.43 -22.49 -3.33
C ASP A 67 3.95 -23.51 -2.28
N PRO A 68 5.27 -23.78 -2.21
CA PRO A 68 5.83 -24.79 -1.32
C PRO A 68 5.73 -24.42 0.17
N SER A 69 5.33 -23.17 0.48
CA SER A 69 5.13 -22.67 1.84
C SER A 69 3.67 -22.65 2.29
N LEU A 70 2.71 -23.10 1.47
CA LEU A 70 1.33 -23.38 1.92
C LEU A 70 1.22 -24.71 2.68
N VAL A 71 2.12 -24.90 3.65
CA VAL A 71 2.00 -25.92 4.68
C VAL A 71 1.03 -25.42 5.74
N SER A 72 0.14 -26.29 6.23
CA SER A 72 -0.97 -25.91 7.11
C SER A 72 -0.52 -25.15 8.36
N GLY A 73 -1.07 -23.95 8.58
CA GLY A 73 -0.83 -23.18 9.81
C GLY A 73 -0.31 -21.75 9.59
N ASN A 74 -0.36 -21.24 8.36
CA ASN A 74 0.14 -19.90 8.04
C ASN A 74 -0.53 -18.81 8.88
N ARG A 75 0.32 -17.88 9.33
CA ARG A 75 -0.09 -16.66 10.01
C ARG A 75 -0.16 -15.53 9.01
N ARG A 76 -0.98 -14.52 9.30
CA ARG A 76 -0.96 -13.24 8.60
C ARG A 76 -0.65 -12.13 9.59
N VAL A 77 0.06 -11.12 9.13
CA VAL A 77 0.31 -9.90 9.91
C VAL A 77 -0.86 -8.95 9.69
N TYR A 78 -1.58 -8.64 10.75
CA TYR A 78 -2.73 -7.74 10.76
C TYR A 78 -2.34 -6.32 11.21
N TYR A 79 -3.06 -5.34 10.68
CA TYR A 79 -2.87 -3.92 10.94
C TYR A 79 -4.24 -3.30 11.25
N LEU A 80 -4.39 -2.70 12.44
CA LEU A 80 -5.53 -1.85 12.77
C LEU A 80 -5.12 -0.39 12.60
N LEU A 81 -5.64 0.24 11.56
CA LEU A 81 -5.24 1.57 11.11
C LEU A 81 -6.43 2.53 11.18
N LEU A 82 -6.19 3.75 11.62
CA LEU A 82 -7.11 4.86 11.44
C LEU A 82 -6.64 5.67 10.23
N CYS A 83 -7.34 5.55 9.12
CA CYS A 83 -7.03 6.22 7.85
C CYS A 83 -7.91 7.46 7.67
N PRO A 84 -7.38 8.61 7.23
CA PRO A 84 -8.22 9.64 6.64
C PRO A 84 -8.80 9.10 5.32
N ALA A 85 -9.95 9.64 4.93
CA ALA A 85 -10.61 9.34 3.67
C ALA A 85 -10.94 10.64 2.91
N ASN A 86 -11.45 10.51 1.68
CA ASN A 86 -11.89 11.62 0.83
C ASN A 86 -10.77 12.64 0.54
N GLU A 87 -11.03 13.94 0.73
CA GLU A 87 -10.12 15.03 0.36
C GLU A 87 -8.76 14.91 1.05
N LEU A 88 -8.74 14.55 2.33
CA LEU A 88 -7.49 14.41 3.07
C LEU A 88 -6.65 13.22 2.56
N GLU A 89 -7.27 12.11 2.16
CA GLU A 89 -6.57 10.98 1.53
C GLU A 89 -5.93 11.42 0.19
N ALA A 90 -6.69 12.15 -0.65
CA ALA A 90 -6.20 12.70 -1.91
C ALA A 90 -5.02 13.68 -1.73
N ARG A 91 -5.05 14.54 -0.70
CA ARG A 91 -3.96 15.49 -0.41
C ARG A 91 -2.66 14.77 -0.03
N PHE A 92 -2.72 13.63 0.66
CA PHE A 92 -1.52 12.81 0.88
C PHE A 92 -0.98 12.22 -0.42
N ASP A 93 -1.84 11.68 -1.29
CA ASP A 93 -1.43 11.10 -2.58
C ASP A 93 -0.77 12.13 -3.50
N GLU A 94 -1.32 13.35 -3.55
CA GLU A 94 -0.73 14.48 -4.28
C GLU A 94 0.64 14.88 -3.68
N PHE A 95 0.73 15.05 -2.36
CA PHE A 95 1.97 15.39 -1.67
C PHE A 95 3.06 14.34 -1.94
N TRP A 96 2.73 13.06 -1.80
CA TRP A 96 3.66 11.97 -2.05
C TRP A 96 4.06 11.88 -3.52
N THR A 97 3.17 12.18 -4.46
CA THR A 97 3.49 12.21 -5.88
C THR A 97 4.47 13.33 -6.21
N ALA A 98 4.25 14.54 -5.67
CA ALA A 98 5.19 15.65 -5.80
C ALA A 98 6.54 15.37 -5.12
N TYR A 99 6.52 14.85 -3.88
CA TYR A 99 7.73 14.52 -3.12
C TYR A 99 8.59 13.47 -3.83
N ARG A 100 7.99 12.38 -4.31
CA ARG A 100 8.70 11.32 -5.05
C ARG A 100 9.38 11.85 -6.32
N GLY A 101 8.76 12.83 -6.99
CA GLY A 101 9.37 13.49 -8.15
C GLY A 101 10.61 14.34 -7.83
N ALA A 102 10.88 14.63 -6.55
CA ALA A 102 11.98 15.49 -6.11
C ALA A 102 13.01 14.80 -5.19
N ARG A 103 12.62 13.78 -4.42
CA ARG A 103 13.43 13.20 -3.32
C ARG A 103 13.27 11.69 -3.16
N ASP A 104 12.90 11.00 -4.23
CA ASP A 104 12.66 9.55 -4.27
C ASP A 104 11.58 9.06 -3.28
N TRP A 105 11.47 7.73 -3.19
CA TRP A 105 10.50 7.03 -2.35
C TRP A 105 10.97 6.92 -0.90
N THR A 106 10.06 7.14 0.06
CA THR A 106 10.34 7.01 1.50
C THR A 106 9.37 6.02 2.16
N PRO A 107 9.76 5.29 3.24
CA PRO A 107 8.93 4.23 3.82
C PRO A 107 7.48 4.59 4.22
N PRO A 108 7.14 5.83 4.64
CA PRO A 108 5.75 6.24 4.85
C PRO A 108 4.84 6.04 3.62
N MET A 109 5.40 6.10 2.41
CA MET A 109 4.67 5.96 1.13
C MET A 109 4.43 4.49 0.75
N ASP A 110 5.09 3.53 1.42
CA ASP A 110 4.80 2.10 1.24
C ASP A 110 3.43 1.71 1.83
N TYR A 111 2.72 2.64 2.47
CA TYR A 111 1.43 2.47 3.08
C TYR A 111 0.46 3.55 2.58
N MET A 112 -0.85 3.30 2.64
CA MET A 112 -1.84 4.37 2.54
C MET A 112 -1.69 5.38 3.70
N PRO A 113 -2.25 6.60 3.61
CA PRO A 113 -2.27 7.53 4.72
C PRO A 113 -2.92 6.89 5.95
N ASN A 114 -2.22 6.83 7.08
CA ASN A 114 -2.72 6.11 8.25
C ASN A 114 -2.08 6.56 9.56
N VAL A 115 -2.84 6.37 10.64
CA VAL A 115 -2.42 6.44 12.04
C VAL A 115 -2.54 5.01 12.61
N PRO A 116 -1.43 4.34 12.95
CA PRO A 116 -1.47 3.03 13.59
C PRO A 116 -2.11 3.09 14.99
N VAL A 117 -3.11 2.24 15.24
CA VAL A 117 -3.82 2.15 16.53
C VAL A 117 -3.20 1.08 17.43
N VAL A 118 -2.75 -0.02 16.82
CA VAL A 118 -2.00 -1.11 17.47
C VAL A 118 -0.76 -1.42 16.64
N GLN A 119 0.26 -1.99 17.27
CA GLN A 119 1.42 -2.53 16.56
C GLN A 119 0.97 -3.71 15.68
N PRO A 120 1.64 -3.97 14.53
CA PRO A 120 1.31 -5.09 13.67
C PRO A 120 1.37 -6.40 14.46
N PHE A 121 0.34 -7.23 14.35
CA PHE A 121 0.19 -8.45 15.15
C PHE A 121 -0.09 -9.65 14.27
N GLU A 122 0.33 -10.84 14.71
CA GLU A 122 0.13 -12.07 13.96
C GLU A 122 -1.07 -12.86 14.50
N ALA A 123 -1.90 -13.37 13.59
CA ALA A 123 -2.97 -14.31 13.94
C ALA A 123 -3.05 -15.44 12.91
N HIS A 124 -3.45 -16.63 13.36
CA HIS A 124 -3.69 -17.79 12.51
C HIS A 124 -5.03 -17.67 11.78
N ALA A 125 -5.17 -18.37 10.64
CA ALA A 125 -6.40 -18.41 9.86
C ALA A 125 -7.68 -18.75 10.67
N HIS A 126 -7.59 -19.67 11.63
CA HIS A 126 -8.72 -20.06 12.48
C HIS A 126 -9.16 -18.97 13.48
N GLN A 127 -8.30 -17.98 13.77
CA GLN A 127 -8.59 -16.87 14.68
C GLN A 127 -9.25 -15.67 13.98
N LEU A 128 -9.51 -15.75 12.66
CA LEU A 128 -10.09 -14.65 11.87
C LEU A 128 -11.38 -14.08 12.49
N LEU A 129 -12.29 -14.96 12.94
CA LEU A 129 -13.56 -14.53 13.53
C LEU A 129 -13.38 -13.83 14.88
N ASP A 130 -12.34 -14.17 15.65
CA ASP A 130 -12.00 -13.46 16.89
C ASP A 130 -11.47 -12.05 16.59
N VAL A 131 -10.61 -11.89 15.58
CA VAL A 131 -10.14 -10.58 15.10
C VAL A 131 -11.30 -9.75 14.56
N TYR A 132 -12.21 -10.35 13.80
CA TYR A 132 -13.41 -9.69 13.28
C TYR A 132 -14.36 -9.28 14.40
N HIS A 133 -14.56 -10.13 15.42
CA HIS A 133 -15.36 -9.79 16.60
C HIS A 133 -14.74 -8.64 17.41
N ALA A 134 -13.42 -8.62 17.62
CA ALA A 134 -12.73 -7.51 18.26
C ALA A 134 -12.92 -6.21 17.46
N PHE A 135 -12.73 -6.24 16.13
CA PHE A 135 -12.96 -5.09 15.25
C PHE A 135 -14.42 -4.58 15.30
N ASN A 136 -15.39 -5.48 15.17
CA ASN A 136 -16.82 -5.15 15.17
C ASN A 136 -17.21 -4.46 16.49
N THR A 137 -16.71 -4.98 17.62
CA THR A 137 -16.96 -4.40 18.94
C THR A 137 -16.35 -3.01 19.10
N VAL A 138 -15.08 -2.80 18.75
CA VAL A 138 -14.47 -1.46 18.91
C VAL A 138 -14.99 -0.45 17.89
N SER A 139 -15.24 -0.85 16.64
CA SER A 139 -15.84 0.04 15.65
C SER A 139 -17.19 0.59 16.10
N ARG A 140 -18.08 -0.26 16.64
CA ARG A 140 -19.41 0.13 17.13
C ARG A 140 -19.36 0.86 18.46
N GLY A 141 -18.52 0.43 19.40
CA GLY A 141 -18.40 1.07 20.72
C GLY A 141 -17.77 2.46 20.69
N PHE A 142 -17.13 2.85 19.58
CA PHE A 142 -16.37 4.09 19.44
C PHE A 142 -16.78 4.98 18.26
N ALA A 143 -17.69 4.53 17.38
CA ALA A 143 -18.14 5.30 16.20
C ALA A 143 -18.60 6.73 16.52
N ASP A 144 -19.46 6.90 17.54
CA ASP A 144 -20.09 8.18 17.88
C ASP A 144 -19.43 8.90 19.09
N ARG A 145 -18.26 8.46 19.56
CA ARG A 145 -17.65 8.98 20.80
C ARG A 145 -16.97 10.34 20.65
N CYS A 146 -16.52 10.71 19.45
CA CYS A 146 -15.91 12.00 19.15
C CYS A 146 -16.48 12.49 17.81
N PRO A 147 -16.91 13.75 17.67
CA PRO A 147 -17.36 14.28 16.38
C PRO A 147 -16.19 14.35 15.38
N ALA A 148 -16.47 14.25 14.08
CA ALA A 148 -15.46 14.38 13.02
C ALA A 148 -14.62 15.68 13.13
N ALA A 149 -15.22 16.75 13.63
CA ALA A 149 -14.57 18.05 13.86
C ALA A 149 -13.46 18.03 14.94
N ASP A 150 -13.42 17.00 15.81
CA ASP A 150 -12.34 16.82 16.79
C ASP A 150 -11.09 16.14 16.18
N PHE A 151 -11.20 15.50 15.01
CA PHE A 151 -10.07 14.83 14.35
C PHE A 151 -9.15 15.82 13.61
N GLN A 152 -8.74 16.87 14.33
CA GLN A 152 -7.87 17.90 13.82
C GLN A 152 -6.41 17.47 13.82
N LEU A 153 -5.69 17.88 12.78
CA LEU A 153 -4.28 17.58 12.59
C LEU A 153 -3.43 18.83 12.79
N THR A 154 -2.27 18.67 13.42
CA THR A 154 -1.20 19.66 13.43
C THR A 154 0.05 19.14 12.73
N LEU A 155 0.88 20.05 12.24
CA LEU A 155 2.24 19.76 11.78
C LEU A 155 3.24 20.12 12.89
N PRO A 156 3.59 19.19 13.81
CA PRO A 156 4.61 19.44 14.83
C PRO A 156 5.96 19.80 14.18
N PRO A 157 6.82 20.59 14.86
CA PRO A 157 8.18 20.85 14.41
C PRO A 157 8.98 19.55 14.21
N VAL A 158 9.85 19.52 13.20
CA VAL A 158 10.75 18.38 12.97
C VAL A 158 11.70 18.25 14.16
N ASN A 159 11.74 17.07 14.78
CA ASN A 159 12.74 16.79 15.79
C ASN A 159 14.11 16.58 15.13
N LEU A 160 14.97 17.59 15.19
CA LEU A 160 16.33 17.57 14.61
C LEU A 160 17.28 16.55 15.26
N THR A 161 16.91 15.97 16.41
CA THR A 161 17.65 14.88 17.06
C THR A 161 17.20 13.49 16.64
N ALA A 162 16.13 13.37 15.85
CA ALA A 162 15.66 12.09 15.34
C ALA A 162 16.57 11.58 14.21
N ASN A 163 16.87 10.29 14.23
CA ASN A 163 17.53 9.60 13.14
C ASN A 163 16.73 8.32 12.80
N PRO A 164 16.14 8.20 11.59
CA PRO A 164 16.09 9.22 10.53
C PRO A 164 15.24 10.45 10.94
N LEU A 165 15.47 11.59 10.27
CA LEU A 165 14.55 12.73 10.35
C LEU A 165 13.20 12.33 9.73
N ARG A 166 12.10 12.71 10.39
CA ARG A 166 10.73 12.35 9.99
C ARG A 166 9.82 13.57 10.10
N LEU A 167 8.93 13.72 9.12
CA LEU A 167 7.81 14.65 9.14
C LEU A 167 6.50 13.85 9.21
N SER A 168 5.54 14.33 10.01
CA SER A 168 4.27 13.65 10.25
C SER A 168 3.20 14.62 10.70
N LEU A 169 1.96 14.42 10.29
CA LEU A 169 0.80 15.08 10.87
C LEU A 169 0.43 14.38 12.20
N GLN A 170 0.02 15.14 13.21
CA GLN A 170 -0.32 14.62 14.53
C GLN A 170 -1.77 14.97 14.87
N LEU A 171 -2.55 13.99 15.37
CA LEU A 171 -3.87 14.26 15.95
C LEU A 171 -3.69 15.08 17.23
N CYS A 172 -4.32 16.25 17.31
CA CYS A 172 -4.02 17.22 18.37
C CYS A 172 -5.04 17.27 19.52
N GLU A 173 -6.27 16.81 19.31
CA GLU A 173 -7.31 16.95 20.33
C GLU A 173 -7.23 15.84 21.41
N PRO A 174 -7.20 16.19 22.72
CA PRO A 174 -7.10 15.21 23.81
C PRO A 174 -8.28 14.23 23.88
N THR A 175 -9.46 14.62 23.37
CA THR A 175 -10.64 13.77 23.26
C THR A 175 -10.37 12.58 22.35
N VAL A 176 -9.87 12.83 21.13
CA VAL A 176 -9.49 11.81 20.16
C VAL A 176 -8.32 10.96 20.66
N GLU A 177 -7.30 11.55 21.29
CA GLU A 177 -6.19 10.77 21.86
C GLU A 177 -6.67 9.80 22.94
N THR A 178 -7.57 10.23 23.83
CA THR A 178 -8.13 9.39 24.89
C THR A 178 -9.02 8.28 24.31
N MET A 179 -9.86 8.63 23.35
CA MET A 179 -10.72 7.70 22.62
C MET A 179 -9.89 6.60 21.92
N LEU A 180 -8.80 6.96 21.22
CA LEU A 180 -7.93 5.98 20.55
C LEU A 180 -7.17 5.07 21.52
N LYS A 181 -6.73 5.59 22.68
CA LYS A 181 -6.12 4.77 23.75
C LYS A 181 -7.09 3.71 24.27
N GLU A 182 -8.32 4.10 24.56
CA GLU A 182 -9.37 3.19 25.02
C GLU A 182 -9.75 2.17 23.95
N LEU A 183 -9.92 2.60 22.70
CA LEU A 183 -10.21 1.74 21.54
C LEU A 183 -9.12 0.67 21.39
N ALA A 184 -7.85 1.08 21.39
CA ALA A 184 -6.71 0.17 21.31
C ALA A 184 -6.66 -0.81 22.51
N ALA A 185 -6.92 -0.32 23.73
CA ALA A 185 -6.92 -1.16 24.94
C ALA A 185 -8.03 -2.22 24.92
N VAL A 186 -9.25 -1.86 24.49
CA VAL A 186 -10.37 -2.83 24.33
C VAL A 186 -10.04 -3.85 23.25
N PHE A 187 -9.56 -3.41 22.08
CA PHE A 187 -9.20 -4.30 20.98
C PHE A 187 -8.12 -5.32 21.40
N VAL A 188 -7.03 -4.84 21.99
CA VAL A 188 -5.91 -5.69 22.45
C VAL A 188 -6.36 -6.65 23.54
N LYS A 189 -7.19 -6.22 24.50
CA LYS A 189 -7.72 -7.11 25.53
C LYS A 189 -8.53 -8.27 24.92
N MET A 190 -9.43 -7.98 24.00
CA MET A 190 -10.25 -9.00 23.34
C MET A 190 -9.43 -10.00 22.52
N LEU A 191 -8.30 -9.57 21.95
CA LEU A 191 -7.34 -10.44 21.28
C LEU A 191 -6.52 -11.29 22.27
N ALA A 192 -6.10 -10.70 23.40
CA ALA A 192 -5.38 -11.41 24.46
C ALA A 192 -6.22 -12.52 25.10
N ASP A 193 -7.52 -12.28 25.32
CA ASP A 193 -8.51 -13.28 25.76
C ASP A 193 -8.66 -14.47 24.78
N LYS A 194 -8.08 -14.36 23.56
CA LYS A 194 -8.07 -15.34 22.47
C LYS A 194 -6.65 -15.81 22.10
N PHE A 195 -5.67 -15.53 22.95
CA PHE A 195 -4.25 -15.85 22.76
C PHE A 195 -3.64 -15.26 21.48
N VAL A 196 -4.18 -14.14 20.98
CA VAL A 196 -3.58 -13.34 19.89
C VAL A 196 -2.78 -12.19 20.52
N PRO A 197 -1.43 -12.21 20.46
CA PRO A 197 -0.60 -11.18 21.07
C PRO A 197 -0.65 -9.89 20.24
N ALA A 198 -1.18 -8.81 20.81
CA ALA A 198 -1.19 -7.47 20.22
C ALA A 198 -0.74 -6.43 21.25
N VAL A 199 -0.23 -5.28 20.78
CA VAL A 199 0.30 -4.20 21.63
C VAL A 199 -0.30 -2.87 21.18
N PRO A 200 -0.90 -2.05 22.07
CA PRO A 200 -1.47 -0.77 21.68
C PRO A 200 -0.37 0.25 21.34
N VAL A 201 -0.60 1.09 20.33
CA VAL A 201 0.30 2.21 20.02
C VAL A 201 0.13 3.29 21.08
N ARG A 202 1.27 3.75 21.62
CA ARG A 202 1.30 4.86 22.58
C ARG A 202 1.20 6.20 21.83
N PRO A 203 0.57 7.23 22.42
CA PRO A 203 0.59 8.57 21.85
C PRO A 203 2.03 9.12 21.78
N PRO A 204 2.28 10.15 20.95
CA PRO A 204 1.31 10.86 20.11
C PRO A 204 0.92 10.08 18.85
N TYR A 205 -0.38 10.09 18.52
CA TYR A 205 -0.91 9.47 17.30
C TYR A 205 -0.58 10.32 16.07
N ARG A 206 0.14 9.72 15.12
CA ARG A 206 0.75 10.43 13.98
C ARG A 206 0.57 9.68 12.67
N ALA A 207 0.24 10.43 11.61
CA ALA A 207 0.31 9.99 10.23
C ALA A 207 1.62 10.47 9.61
N ALA A 208 2.49 9.54 9.21
CA ALA A 208 3.79 9.88 8.65
C ALA A 208 3.64 10.44 7.23
N LEU A 209 4.36 11.54 6.94
CA LEU A 209 4.41 12.16 5.61
C LEU A 209 5.62 11.68 4.83
N CYS A 210 6.82 11.82 5.41
CA CYS A 210 8.08 11.42 4.79
C CYS A 210 9.16 11.26 5.86
N GLU A 211 10.22 10.54 5.55
CA GLU A 211 11.39 10.39 6.42
C GLU A 211 12.68 10.17 5.63
N GLY A 212 13.82 10.21 6.31
CA GLY A 212 15.14 9.98 5.70
C GLY A 212 15.69 11.18 4.93
N PHE A 213 15.00 12.34 4.94
CA PHE A 213 15.52 13.57 4.35
C PHE A 213 16.70 14.14 5.17
N MET A 214 17.60 14.85 4.49
CA MET A 214 18.77 15.46 5.11
C MET A 214 18.40 16.68 5.95
N GLN A 215 19.18 16.99 6.98
CA GLN A 215 18.93 18.19 7.81
C GLN A 215 18.97 19.49 7.00
N SER A 216 19.80 19.55 5.94
CA SER A 216 19.83 20.67 4.99
C SER A 216 18.54 20.84 4.17
N GLN A 217 17.74 19.78 4.04
CA GLN A 217 16.45 19.80 3.33
C GLN A 217 15.26 20.08 4.26
N GLN A 218 15.44 20.03 5.59
CA GLN A 218 14.36 20.10 6.58
C GLN A 218 13.46 21.32 6.38
N TYR A 219 14.04 22.53 6.28
CA TYR A 219 13.25 23.75 6.07
C TYR A 219 12.42 23.68 4.79
N GLN A 220 12.99 23.19 3.69
CA GLN A 220 12.29 23.09 2.40
C GLN A 220 11.13 22.08 2.47
N VAL A 221 11.39 20.88 2.98
CA VAL A 221 10.38 19.81 3.14
C VAL A 221 9.24 20.25 4.07
N GLU A 222 9.57 20.99 5.14
CA GLU A 222 8.59 21.54 6.06
C GLU A 222 7.75 22.65 5.41
N GLN A 223 8.33 23.55 4.61
CA GLN A 223 7.58 24.57 3.86
C GLN A 223 6.68 23.96 2.78
N GLU A 224 7.16 22.95 2.05
CA GLU A 224 6.35 22.23 1.05
C GLU A 224 5.13 21.55 1.70
N ALA A 225 5.32 20.87 2.84
CA ALA A 225 4.22 20.30 3.60
C ALA A 225 3.29 21.37 4.20
N MET A 226 3.82 22.48 4.73
CA MET A 226 3.00 23.58 5.24
C MET A 226 2.12 24.20 4.14
N HIS A 227 2.67 24.39 2.94
CA HIS A 227 1.93 24.91 1.80
C HIS A 227 0.85 23.91 1.33
N HIS A 228 1.23 22.65 1.09
CA HIS A 228 0.34 21.61 0.56
C HIS A 228 -0.81 21.27 1.53
N PHE A 229 -0.50 21.14 2.81
CA PHE A 229 -1.50 20.89 3.86
C PHE A 229 -2.16 22.18 4.38
N ALA A 230 -1.93 23.33 3.73
CA ALA A 230 -2.51 24.63 4.09
C ALA A 230 -2.43 24.91 5.61
N VAL A 231 -1.26 24.66 6.17
CA VAL A 231 -1.00 24.72 7.61
C VAL A 231 -0.97 26.18 8.06
N ASN A 232 -1.82 26.53 9.02
CA ASN A 232 -1.81 27.85 9.62
C ASN A 232 -0.45 28.08 10.33
N PRO A 233 0.29 29.17 10.03
CA PRO A 233 1.68 29.34 10.47
C PRO A 233 1.81 29.45 11.99
N ASP A 234 0.84 30.08 12.66
CA ASP A 234 0.90 30.37 14.10
C ASP A 234 0.47 29.16 14.95
N SER A 235 -0.68 28.56 14.63
CA SER A 235 -1.26 27.44 15.37
C SER A 235 -0.75 26.07 14.93
N ARG A 236 -0.07 26.01 13.77
CA ARG A 236 0.40 24.77 13.11
C ARG A 236 -0.71 23.75 12.82
N ARG A 237 -1.99 24.16 12.87
CA ARG A 237 -3.15 23.34 12.49
C ARG A 237 -3.26 23.26 10.97
N VAL A 238 -3.54 22.06 10.47
CA VAL A 238 -3.89 21.78 9.07
C VAL A 238 -5.27 22.37 8.79
N ALA A 239 -5.41 23.20 7.76
CA ALA A 239 -6.72 23.55 7.25
C ALA A 239 -7.31 22.34 6.51
N VAL A 240 -8.06 21.52 7.23
CA VAL A 240 -9.05 20.61 6.64
C VAL A 240 -10.32 21.42 6.36
N GLY A 241 -11.09 21.04 5.35
CA GLY A 241 -12.23 21.81 4.84
C GLY A 241 -13.43 21.87 5.79
N THR A 242 -14.63 21.61 5.26
CA THR A 242 -15.79 21.42 6.12
C THR A 242 -15.68 20.09 6.89
N PRO A 243 -16.45 19.90 7.99
CA PRO A 243 -16.47 18.61 8.69
C PRO A 243 -16.94 17.43 7.80
N ALA A 244 -17.63 17.69 6.70
CA ALA A 244 -18.01 16.66 5.72
C ALA A 244 -16.81 16.16 4.89
N ASP A 245 -15.78 16.98 4.74
CA ASP A 245 -14.55 16.66 4.00
C ASP A 245 -13.56 15.86 4.85
N THR A 246 -13.79 15.79 6.18
CA THR A 246 -12.90 15.17 7.18
C THR A 246 -13.45 13.83 7.67
N VAL A 247 -13.51 12.83 6.78
CA VAL A 247 -13.95 11.47 7.16
C VAL A 247 -12.75 10.64 7.61
N TRP A 248 -12.87 9.98 8.76
CA TRP A 248 -11.89 9.03 9.27
C TRP A 248 -12.46 7.62 9.32
N GLN A 249 -11.63 6.64 8.98
CA GLN A 249 -12.00 5.24 8.85
C GLN A 249 -11.07 4.35 9.64
N LEU A 250 -11.64 3.53 10.54
CA LEU A 250 -10.95 2.39 11.10
C LEU A 250 -10.92 1.29 10.03
N ARG A 251 -9.74 0.96 9.51
CA ARG A 251 -9.52 -0.07 8.50
C ARG A 251 -8.69 -1.21 9.10
N LEU A 252 -9.14 -2.45 8.91
CA LEU A 252 -8.40 -3.67 9.28
C LEU A 252 -7.80 -4.27 8.02
N TYR A 253 -6.46 -4.31 7.95
CA TYR A 253 -5.72 -4.97 6.87
C TYR A 253 -5.01 -6.24 7.37
N SER A 254 -4.69 -7.15 6.45
CA SER A 254 -3.67 -8.17 6.68
C SER A 254 -2.75 -8.34 5.46
N ARG A 255 -1.61 -8.98 5.69
CA ARG A 255 -0.66 -9.39 4.65
C ARG A 255 -0.03 -10.73 4.96
N ASP A 256 0.57 -11.33 3.94
CA ASP A 256 1.42 -12.51 4.10
C ASP A 256 2.65 -12.17 4.96
N VAL A 257 3.00 -13.05 5.91
CA VAL A 257 4.18 -12.89 6.77
C VAL A 257 5.48 -12.82 5.97
N ARG A 258 5.57 -13.52 4.83
CA ARG A 258 6.74 -13.55 3.94
C ARG A 258 7.03 -12.21 3.26
N GLN A 259 6.09 -11.26 3.28
CA GLN A 259 6.32 -9.90 2.82
C GLN A 259 7.08 -9.03 3.86
N ARG A 260 7.47 -9.59 5.02
CA ARG A 260 8.28 -8.90 6.04
C ARG A 260 9.69 -9.49 6.08
N ASN A 261 10.69 -8.63 6.18
CA ASN A 261 12.04 -9.04 6.56
C ASN A 261 12.07 -9.26 8.08
N ASP A 262 12.21 -10.50 8.54
CA ASP A 262 12.20 -10.82 9.98
C ASP A 262 13.47 -10.33 10.72
N LEU A 263 14.56 -10.00 10.01
CA LEU A 263 15.78 -9.45 10.62
C LEU A 263 15.70 -7.94 10.85
N THR A 264 15.11 -7.18 9.92
CA THR A 264 14.96 -5.71 10.05
C THR A 264 13.60 -5.30 10.61
N GLY A 265 12.59 -6.18 10.54
CA GLY A 265 11.19 -5.89 10.85
C GLY A 265 10.46 -5.10 9.75
N GLU A 266 11.16 -4.71 8.68
CA GLU A 266 10.63 -3.87 7.61
C GLU A 266 9.78 -4.66 6.60
N THR A 267 8.89 -3.97 5.89
CA THR A 267 8.10 -4.54 4.80
C THR A 267 8.93 -4.54 3.52
N HIS A 268 8.98 -5.66 2.81
CA HIS A 268 9.63 -5.76 1.51
C HIS A 268 8.98 -4.80 0.49
N ALA A 269 9.79 -4.05 -0.26
CA ALA A 269 9.30 -3.14 -1.30
C ALA A 269 8.52 -3.93 -2.38
N VAL A 270 7.35 -3.43 -2.80
CA VAL A 270 6.50 -4.13 -3.77
C VAL A 270 6.58 -3.47 -5.15
N TYR A 271 6.63 -4.30 -6.18
CA TYR A 271 6.69 -3.92 -7.59
C TYR A 271 5.51 -4.52 -8.34
N ARG A 272 4.81 -3.71 -9.13
CA ARG A 272 3.86 -4.20 -10.12
C ARG A 272 4.59 -4.50 -11.42
N MET A 273 4.38 -5.70 -11.95
CA MET A 273 4.95 -6.13 -13.23
C MET A 273 4.15 -5.58 -14.41
N ARG A 274 4.86 -5.27 -15.50
CA ARG A 274 4.30 -4.69 -16.73
C ARG A 274 4.44 -5.63 -17.92
N SER A 275 5.46 -6.49 -17.92
CA SER A 275 5.63 -7.62 -18.83
C SER A 275 5.09 -8.91 -18.21
N GLU A 276 4.96 -9.94 -19.05
CA GLU A 276 4.86 -11.33 -18.64
C GLU A 276 6.24 -11.97 -18.71
N CYS A 277 6.55 -12.84 -17.75
CA CYS A 277 7.78 -13.57 -17.63
C CYS A 277 7.45 -15.04 -17.33
N LEU A 278 7.81 -15.93 -18.26
CA LEU A 278 7.67 -17.36 -18.08
C LEU A 278 8.78 -17.89 -17.15
N PRO A 279 8.52 -18.99 -16.40
CA PRO A 279 9.56 -19.63 -15.60
C PRO A 279 10.68 -20.17 -16.51
N ALA A 280 11.92 -19.96 -16.09
CA ALA A 280 13.11 -20.52 -16.71
C ALA A 280 14.07 -20.97 -15.60
N ASP A 281 14.60 -22.19 -15.75
CA ASP A 281 15.55 -22.81 -14.83
C ASP A 281 16.87 -23.06 -15.57
N ASP A 282 17.79 -22.10 -15.49
CA ASP A 282 19.14 -22.20 -16.09
C ASP A 282 20.18 -22.42 -14.98
N ASP A 283 20.88 -23.57 -14.97
CA ASP A 283 22.01 -23.87 -14.07
C ASP A 283 21.81 -23.56 -12.56
N GLY A 284 20.58 -23.72 -12.06
CA GLY A 284 20.21 -23.47 -10.66
C GLY A 284 19.78 -22.03 -10.36
N PHE A 285 19.74 -21.17 -11.37
CA PHE A 285 19.08 -19.87 -11.33
C PHE A 285 17.60 -20.02 -11.67
N ILE A 286 16.74 -19.97 -10.64
CA ILE A 286 15.28 -20.04 -10.80
C ILE A 286 14.76 -18.62 -11.11
N GLN A 287 14.30 -18.39 -12.34
CA GLN A 287 13.65 -17.14 -12.74
C GLN A 287 12.18 -17.11 -12.28
N LEU A 288 11.75 -16.00 -11.69
CA LEU A 288 10.38 -15.85 -11.17
C LEU A 288 9.37 -15.79 -12.32
N ALA A 289 8.34 -16.63 -12.27
CA ALA A 289 7.18 -16.50 -13.13
C ALA A 289 6.25 -15.37 -12.64
N TYR A 290 5.84 -14.50 -13.56
CA TYR A 290 4.86 -13.45 -13.29
C TYR A 290 4.12 -13.00 -14.55
N SER A 291 2.86 -12.61 -14.40
CA SER A 291 2.06 -11.99 -15.46
C SER A 291 2.10 -10.46 -15.39
N SER A 292 1.69 -9.80 -16.47
CA SER A 292 1.50 -8.34 -16.47
C SER A 292 0.38 -7.95 -15.50
N GLY A 293 0.73 -7.16 -14.49
CA GLY A 293 -0.15 -6.75 -13.39
C GLY A 293 0.18 -7.36 -12.04
N ASP A 294 0.93 -8.48 -11.98
CA ASP A 294 1.29 -9.18 -10.74
C ASP A 294 2.09 -8.29 -9.78
N LEU A 295 1.92 -8.54 -8.48
CA LEU A 295 2.64 -7.84 -7.41
C LEU A 295 3.78 -8.70 -6.87
N VAL A 296 5.03 -8.27 -7.06
CA VAL A 296 6.22 -8.97 -6.54
C VAL A 296 6.85 -8.18 -5.39
N ALA A 297 7.04 -8.82 -4.25
CA ALA A 297 7.76 -8.28 -3.11
C ALA A 297 9.26 -8.57 -3.23
N LEU A 298 10.10 -7.55 -3.08
CA LEU A 298 11.56 -7.61 -3.14
C LEU A 298 12.15 -8.18 -1.84
N VAL A 299 12.43 -9.50 -1.83
CA VAL A 299 12.89 -10.22 -0.64
C VAL A 299 14.35 -9.90 -0.32
N ALA A 300 15.25 -10.03 -1.30
CA ALA A 300 16.69 -9.80 -1.13
C ALA A 300 17.35 -9.41 -2.46
N PRO A 301 18.47 -8.65 -2.46
CA PRO A 301 19.33 -8.57 -3.63
C PRO A 301 19.92 -9.95 -3.96
N THR A 302 20.18 -10.22 -5.24
CA THR A 302 20.81 -11.48 -5.65
C THR A 302 22.32 -11.42 -5.43
N GLU A 303 22.88 -12.49 -4.88
CA GLU A 303 24.33 -12.61 -4.70
C GLU A 303 25.05 -12.59 -6.06
N PRO A 304 26.17 -11.85 -6.22
CA PRO A 304 26.88 -11.74 -7.50
C PRO A 304 27.42 -13.06 -8.07
N SER A 305 27.52 -14.10 -7.24
CA SER A 305 27.92 -15.45 -7.65
C SER A 305 26.78 -16.30 -8.22
N ILE A 306 25.54 -15.84 -8.08
CA ILE A 306 24.31 -16.52 -8.54
C ILE A 306 23.68 -15.75 -9.70
N ALA A 307 23.81 -14.42 -9.72
CA ALA A 307 23.32 -13.59 -10.81
C ALA A 307 24.03 -13.91 -12.15
N PRO A 308 23.28 -14.02 -13.26
CA PRO A 308 23.86 -14.06 -14.61
C PRO A 308 24.80 -12.88 -14.88
N ALA A 309 25.78 -13.08 -15.76
CA ALA A 309 26.83 -12.10 -16.05
C ALA A 309 26.36 -10.89 -16.88
N ASP A 310 25.07 -10.75 -17.16
CA ASP A 310 24.52 -9.56 -17.79
C ASP A 310 24.38 -8.44 -16.74
N GLY A 311 24.81 -7.22 -17.07
CA GLY A 311 24.98 -6.12 -16.10
C GLY A 311 23.69 -5.55 -15.48
N ALA A 312 22.57 -6.29 -15.53
CA ALA A 312 21.32 -5.96 -14.88
C ALA A 312 21.31 -6.51 -13.44
N ALA A 313 20.95 -5.67 -12.47
CA ALA A 313 20.80 -6.11 -11.09
C ALA A 313 19.56 -7.02 -10.93
N TRP A 314 19.81 -8.30 -10.71
CA TRP A 314 18.81 -9.28 -10.31
C TRP A 314 18.52 -9.21 -8.80
N ALA A 315 17.31 -9.59 -8.41
CA ALA A 315 16.90 -9.71 -7.02
C ALA A 315 15.97 -10.92 -6.82
N LEU A 316 15.99 -11.49 -5.61
CA LEU A 316 15.02 -12.49 -5.17
C LEU A 316 13.67 -11.80 -4.88
N GLY A 317 12.62 -12.28 -5.54
CA GLY A 317 11.26 -11.81 -5.39
C GLY A 317 10.30 -12.91 -4.93
N LEU A 318 9.25 -12.48 -4.24
CA LEU A 318 8.06 -13.28 -3.93
C LEU A 318 6.89 -12.73 -4.76
N ASN A 319 6.35 -13.52 -5.68
CA ASN A 319 5.08 -13.17 -6.35
C ASN A 319 3.95 -13.29 -5.30
N CYS A 320 3.28 -12.18 -4.99
CA CYS A 320 2.23 -12.11 -3.96
C CYS A 320 0.92 -12.76 -4.42
N ASP A 321 0.75 -12.96 -5.73
CA ASP A 321 -0.48 -13.47 -6.34
C ASP A 321 -0.42 -15.00 -6.58
N THR A 322 0.78 -15.60 -6.57
CA THR A 322 1.03 -17.05 -6.69
C THR A 322 1.79 -17.67 -5.50
N GLY A 323 2.41 -16.85 -4.65
CA GLY A 323 3.23 -17.31 -3.54
C GLY A 323 4.61 -17.88 -3.93
N GLN A 324 4.97 -17.84 -5.21
CA GLN A 324 6.24 -18.40 -5.70
C GLN A 324 7.43 -17.47 -5.42
N LEU A 325 8.58 -18.08 -5.14
CA LEU A 325 9.88 -17.41 -4.99
C LEU A 325 10.74 -17.64 -6.23
N GLY A 326 11.48 -16.62 -6.65
CA GLY A 326 12.38 -16.69 -7.80
C GLY A 326 13.05 -15.36 -8.08
N HIS A 327 13.89 -15.31 -9.11
CA HIS A 327 14.68 -14.14 -9.45
C HIS A 327 13.98 -13.24 -10.48
N PHE A 328 13.97 -11.93 -10.23
CA PHE A 328 13.42 -10.92 -11.15
C PHE A 328 14.32 -9.67 -11.21
N ARG A 329 14.02 -8.75 -12.14
CA ARG A 329 14.83 -7.54 -12.39
C ARG A 329 14.09 -6.26 -11.99
N PRO A 330 14.19 -5.80 -10.71
CA PRO A 330 13.42 -4.65 -10.22
C PRO A 330 13.82 -3.31 -10.86
N ALA A 331 14.99 -3.23 -11.52
CA ALA A 331 15.51 -2.01 -12.13
C ALA A 331 15.21 -1.86 -13.64
N MET A 332 14.52 -2.83 -14.25
CA MET A 332 14.11 -2.78 -15.66
C MET A 332 12.78 -2.02 -15.83
N LEU A 333 12.50 -1.53 -17.05
CA LEU A 333 11.24 -0.83 -17.39
C LEU A 333 9.96 -1.66 -17.14
N GLU A 334 10.14 -2.96 -16.97
CA GLU A 334 9.18 -4.02 -16.72
C GLU A 334 8.59 -4.02 -15.30
N ALA A 335 9.28 -3.40 -14.33
CA ALA A 335 8.84 -3.33 -12.94
C ALA A 335 8.54 -1.88 -12.51
N GLN A 336 7.41 -1.66 -11.83
CA GLN A 336 7.05 -0.37 -11.25
C GLN A 336 6.89 -0.49 -9.75
N ARG A 337 7.69 0.22 -8.94
CA ARG A 337 7.46 0.30 -7.49
C ARG A 337 6.07 0.87 -7.19
N VAL A 338 5.35 0.20 -6.29
CA VAL A 338 4.02 0.58 -5.80
C VAL A 338 4.02 0.55 -4.27
N PRO A 339 3.04 1.16 -3.57
CA PRO A 339 2.92 1.03 -2.13
C PRO A 339 2.81 -0.44 -1.74
N CYS A 340 3.56 -0.89 -0.73
CA CYS A 340 3.45 -2.25 -0.19
C CYS A 340 2.02 -2.60 0.23
N SER A 341 1.24 -1.62 0.69
CA SER A 341 -0.19 -1.80 0.98
C SER A 341 -1.06 -2.17 -0.22
N SER A 342 -0.52 -2.10 -1.45
CA SER A 342 -1.20 -2.61 -2.66
C SER A 342 -1.32 -4.15 -2.65
N ALA A 343 -0.41 -4.84 -1.96
CA ALA A 343 -0.40 -6.30 -1.81
C ALA A 343 -1.10 -6.78 -0.53
N TRP A 344 -1.87 -5.90 0.13
CA TRP A 344 -2.54 -6.19 1.40
C TRP A 344 -4.03 -6.48 1.20
N THR A 345 -4.54 -7.42 2.00
CA THR A 345 -5.96 -7.74 2.06
C THR A 345 -6.67 -6.73 2.96
N LEU A 346 -7.66 -6.00 2.44
CA LEU A 346 -8.59 -5.22 3.27
C LEU A 346 -9.71 -6.12 3.80
N HIS A 347 -9.83 -6.24 5.13
CA HIS A 347 -10.81 -7.09 5.79
C HIS A 347 -12.10 -6.37 6.17
N LYS A 348 -11.98 -5.22 6.85
CA LYS A 348 -13.13 -4.46 7.36
C LYS A 348 -12.84 -2.95 7.35
N VAL A 349 -13.91 -2.18 7.20
CA VAL A 349 -13.91 -0.71 7.24
C VAL A 349 -15.10 -0.24 8.07
N ALA A 350 -14.86 0.71 8.97
CA ALA A 350 -15.90 1.44 9.68
C ALA A 350 -15.54 2.93 9.78
N ASN A 351 -16.48 3.82 9.51
CA ASN A 351 -16.30 5.25 9.75
C ASN A 351 -16.25 5.52 11.26
N ILE A 352 -15.37 6.42 11.70
CA ILE A 352 -15.28 6.88 13.09
C ILE A 352 -15.54 8.39 13.11
N GLY A 353 -16.32 8.85 14.09
CA GLY A 353 -16.70 10.24 14.31
C GLY A 353 -17.75 10.81 13.34
N CYS A 354 -18.30 9.98 12.47
CA CYS A 354 -19.39 10.35 11.59
C CYS A 354 -20.74 10.13 12.29
N THR A 355 -21.28 11.16 12.93
CA THR A 355 -22.69 11.18 13.37
C THR A 355 -23.61 11.25 12.15
N LEU A 356 -23.83 10.13 11.47
CA LEU A 356 -24.87 10.02 10.46
C LEU A 356 -26.24 10.12 11.17
N PRO A 357 -27.17 10.95 10.68
CA PRO A 357 -28.53 10.97 11.23
C PRO A 357 -29.17 9.60 11.00
N SER A 358 -29.50 8.92 12.11
CA SER A 358 -30.12 7.60 12.12
C SER A 358 -31.50 7.65 11.46
N SER A 359 -31.55 7.36 10.17
CA SER A 359 -32.79 7.30 9.41
C SER A 359 -33.58 6.05 9.84
N PRO A 360 -34.82 6.17 10.35
CA PRO A 360 -35.55 5.06 10.97
C PRO A 360 -36.27 4.18 9.93
N LEU A 361 -35.56 3.75 8.89
CA LEU A 361 -36.10 2.95 7.79
C LEU A 361 -35.19 1.75 7.46
N GLY A 362 -35.59 0.59 7.98
CA GLY A 362 -35.45 -0.68 7.27
C GLY A 362 -34.07 -1.35 7.26
N ASN A 363 -33.96 -2.42 8.04
CA ASN A 363 -33.09 -3.54 7.67
C ASN A 363 -33.39 -3.99 6.22
N SER A 364 -32.36 -4.48 5.51
CA SER A 364 -32.39 -5.08 4.15
C SER A 364 -32.00 -4.17 2.96
N ALA A 365 -30.78 -3.63 2.97
CA ALA A 365 -30.15 -3.07 1.76
C ALA A 365 -28.60 -3.13 1.78
N SER A 366 -27.99 -4.25 2.18
CA SER A 366 -26.52 -4.44 2.24
C SER A 366 -26.01 -5.65 1.45
N SER A 367 -26.67 -6.00 0.34
CA SER A 367 -26.39 -7.22 -0.44
C SER A 367 -26.04 -7.00 -1.92
N SER A 368 -25.78 -5.75 -2.37
CA SER A 368 -25.60 -5.46 -3.81
C SER A 368 -24.55 -4.38 -4.14
N CYS A 369 -23.37 -4.44 -3.50
CA CYS A 369 -22.20 -3.61 -3.86
C CYS A 369 -20.93 -4.44 -4.19
N TRP A 370 -21.08 -5.76 -4.39
CA TRP A 370 -19.98 -6.74 -4.43
C TRP A 370 -19.26 -6.89 -5.79
N ALA A 371 -19.41 -5.95 -6.73
CA ALA A 371 -19.15 -6.24 -8.16
C ALA A 371 -18.22 -5.26 -8.92
N SER A 372 -17.51 -4.33 -8.28
CA SER A 372 -16.73 -3.31 -9.04
C SER A 372 -15.35 -2.90 -8.49
N PHE A 373 -14.82 -3.61 -7.49
CA PHE A 373 -13.44 -3.40 -7.01
C PHE A 373 -12.62 -4.70 -7.00
N SER A 374 -12.58 -5.37 -8.16
CA SER A 374 -11.56 -6.36 -8.56
C SER A 374 -11.78 -6.75 -10.03
N ARG A 375 -11.26 -5.93 -10.96
CA ARG A 375 -11.02 -6.24 -12.39
C ARG A 375 -10.43 -5.02 -13.11
N GLN A 376 -9.11 -5.01 -13.29
CA GLN A 376 -8.46 -4.32 -14.40
C GLN A 376 -7.13 -5.02 -14.77
N SER A 377 -7.24 -6.32 -15.04
CA SER A 377 -6.21 -7.14 -15.71
C SER A 377 -6.91 -8.30 -16.44
N SER A 378 -6.63 -8.41 -17.75
CA SER A 378 -7.23 -9.36 -18.71
C SER A 378 -8.76 -9.23 -18.94
N MET A 379 -9.32 -9.42 -20.15
CA MET A 379 -8.75 -9.84 -21.43
C MET A 379 -9.21 -8.91 -22.57
N CYS A 380 -8.30 -8.53 -23.47
CA CYS A 380 -8.66 -8.32 -24.87
C CYS A 380 -8.31 -9.61 -25.60
N VAL A 381 -9.32 -10.32 -26.12
CA VAL A 381 -9.10 -11.41 -27.08
C VAL A 381 -9.27 -10.80 -28.46
N ASP A 382 -8.18 -10.26 -29.02
CA ASP A 382 -8.17 -9.88 -30.44
C ASP A 382 -7.93 -11.15 -31.27
N GLU A 383 -8.99 -11.60 -31.91
CA GLU A 383 -9.01 -12.77 -32.78
C GLU A 383 -8.37 -12.41 -34.12
N CYS A 384 -7.11 -12.81 -34.32
CA CYS A 384 -6.38 -12.63 -35.57
C CYS A 384 -6.98 -13.46 -36.72
N ALA A 385 -8.06 -12.98 -37.32
CA ALA A 385 -8.60 -13.49 -38.58
C ALA A 385 -7.87 -12.85 -39.77
N SER A 386 -7.14 -13.67 -40.52
CA SER A 386 -6.35 -13.27 -41.68
C SER A 386 -7.19 -12.69 -42.82
N ALA A 387 -6.75 -11.55 -43.36
CA ALA A 387 -7.32 -10.97 -44.57
C ALA A 387 -6.76 -11.65 -45.83
N THR A 388 -7.52 -12.56 -46.43
CA THR A 388 -7.36 -12.96 -47.84
C THR A 388 -8.70 -12.86 -48.56
N GLY A 389 -8.81 -11.92 -49.49
CA GLY A 389 -10.00 -11.73 -50.29
C GLY A 389 -10.00 -12.59 -51.55
N ALA A 390 -11.09 -13.32 -51.78
CA ALA A 390 -11.57 -13.71 -53.10
C ALA A 390 -13.07 -14.03 -52.96
N GLY A 391 -13.93 -13.38 -53.76
CA GLY A 391 -15.38 -13.49 -53.60
C GLY A 391 -15.98 -14.74 -54.26
N CYS A 392 -17.25 -15.01 -53.96
CA CYS A 392 -18.16 -15.74 -54.85
C CYS A 392 -19.60 -15.21 -54.66
N SER A 393 -20.33 -15.22 -55.77
CA SER A 393 -21.67 -14.65 -55.91
C SER A 393 -22.76 -15.69 -55.65
N GLY A 394 -23.97 -15.24 -55.30
CA GLY A 394 -25.18 -15.82 -55.89
C GLY A 394 -26.23 -16.47 -54.98
N SER A 395 -27.40 -15.80 -54.96
CA SER A 395 -28.70 -16.40 -55.35
C SER A 395 -29.44 -17.40 -54.45
N GLY A 396 -30.66 -16.99 -54.06
CA GLY A 396 -31.82 -17.87 -53.81
C GLY A 396 -31.99 -18.39 -52.37
N GLY A 397 -33.18 -18.40 -51.76
CA GLY A 397 -34.47 -17.86 -52.18
C GLY A 397 -35.65 -18.74 -51.75
N SER A 398 -36.71 -18.13 -51.18
CA SER A 398 -38.04 -18.75 -50.89
C SER A 398 -38.06 -19.92 -49.86
N SER A 399 -39.13 -20.20 -49.10
CA SER A 399 -40.45 -19.54 -48.96
C SER A 399 -41.29 -20.10 -47.79
N GLY A 400 -42.00 -19.21 -47.07
CA GLY A 400 -43.34 -19.47 -46.51
C GLY A 400 -43.46 -20.14 -45.12
N SER A 401 -44.56 -20.00 -44.37
CA SER A 401 -45.80 -19.20 -44.55
C SER A 401 -46.65 -19.17 -43.25
N ARG A 402 -47.52 -18.15 -43.08
CA ARG A 402 -48.56 -17.96 -42.02
C ARG A 402 -48.00 -17.67 -40.60
N GLY A 403 -48.54 -16.81 -39.75
CA GLY A 403 -49.84 -16.10 -39.62
C GLY A 403 -50.25 -16.17 -38.12
N TYR A 404 -50.86 -15.21 -37.41
CA TYR A 404 -51.71 -14.06 -37.74
C TYR A 404 -51.58 -12.94 -36.67
N CYS A 405 -52.25 -11.80 -36.90
CA CYS A 405 -52.52 -10.59 -36.09
C CYS A 405 -52.59 -10.72 -34.55
N GLY A 406 -52.43 -9.65 -33.75
CA GLY A 406 -52.13 -8.23 -34.05
C GLY A 406 -52.68 -7.26 -32.97
N ALA A 407 -52.05 -6.08 -32.79
CA ALA A 407 -52.57 -4.98 -31.95
C ALA A 407 -52.00 -3.60 -32.36
N ASN A 408 -52.85 -2.73 -32.91
CA ASN A 408 -52.67 -1.27 -32.95
C ASN A 408 -53.54 -0.65 -31.84
N GLY A 409 -53.33 0.55 -31.31
CA GLY A 409 -52.33 1.60 -31.58
C GLY A 409 -52.25 2.56 -30.37
N SER A 410 -51.23 3.40 -30.19
CA SER A 410 -50.94 4.66 -30.91
C SER A 410 -51.53 5.94 -30.26
N ALA A 411 -50.75 6.56 -29.35
CA ALA A 411 -50.67 8.00 -29.08
C ALA A 411 -49.56 8.24 -28.03
N GLY A 412 -48.65 9.22 -28.09
CA GLY A 412 -48.41 10.22 -29.14
C GLY A 412 -48.15 11.62 -28.54
N THR A 413 -46.89 11.96 -28.24
CA THR A 413 -46.50 13.35 -27.93
C THR A 413 -45.09 13.69 -28.43
N HIS A 414 -44.97 14.88 -29.00
CA HIS A 414 -43.86 15.39 -29.79
C HIS A 414 -42.61 15.82 -29.02
N CYS A 415 -41.45 15.68 -29.67
CA CYS A 415 -40.34 16.62 -29.52
C CYS A 415 -40.57 17.88 -30.39
N PRO A 416 -39.99 19.04 -30.03
CA PRO A 416 -39.56 20.04 -30.99
C PRO A 416 -38.03 20.00 -31.17
N MET A 417 -37.57 19.91 -32.41
CA MET A 417 -36.23 20.43 -32.76
C MET A 417 -36.28 21.96 -32.73
N ASN A 418 -35.13 22.59 -32.52
CA ASN A 418 -34.78 23.74 -33.36
C ASN A 418 -33.28 23.76 -33.67
N ALA A 419 -32.92 24.32 -34.82
CA ALA A 419 -31.62 24.14 -35.46
C ALA A 419 -30.87 25.47 -35.66
N ALA A 420 -29.76 25.40 -36.40
CA ALA A 420 -28.75 26.43 -36.69
C ALA A 420 -27.74 26.67 -35.55
N ASN A 421 -26.43 26.84 -35.80
CA ASN A 421 -25.74 27.06 -37.09
C ASN A 421 -24.49 26.18 -37.27
N ARG A 422 -23.97 26.11 -38.50
CA ARG A 422 -22.93 25.16 -38.95
C ARG A 422 -21.82 25.89 -39.72
N LEU A 423 -20.62 25.28 -39.79
CA LEU A 423 -19.44 25.68 -40.60
C LEU A 423 -18.63 26.87 -40.01
N SER A 424 -17.30 26.98 -40.16
CA SER A 424 -16.35 26.30 -41.06
C SER A 424 -14.95 26.01 -40.43
N CYS A 425 -14.05 25.37 -41.20
CA CYS A 425 -12.85 24.67 -40.75
C CYS A 425 -11.52 25.48 -40.78
N THR A 426 -10.60 25.20 -39.83
CA THR A 426 -9.11 24.99 -39.96
C THR A 426 -8.18 26.04 -40.65
N PRO A 427 -6.84 25.99 -40.49
CA PRO A 427 -6.01 25.87 -39.27
C PRO A 427 -4.78 26.84 -39.28
N SER A 428 -3.81 26.62 -38.37
CA SER A 428 -2.40 27.11 -38.38
C SER A 428 -2.08 28.47 -37.71
N GLY A 429 -0.88 28.55 -37.09
CA GLY A 429 -0.21 29.82 -36.76
C GLY A 429 0.48 29.91 -35.39
N VAL A 430 1.71 29.42 -35.26
CA VAL A 430 2.63 29.77 -34.15
C VAL A 430 3.25 31.15 -34.44
N PRO A 431 3.44 32.02 -33.42
CA PRO A 431 4.64 32.85 -33.43
C PRO A 431 5.27 33.11 -32.04
N LEU A 432 6.58 32.90 -31.98
CA LEU A 432 7.56 33.56 -31.10
C LEU A 432 8.87 33.67 -31.91
N PRO A 433 9.79 34.61 -31.63
CA PRO A 433 9.65 35.94 -31.02
C PRO A 433 10.25 37.01 -31.99
N PRO A 434 10.53 38.24 -31.52
CA PRO A 434 11.64 39.03 -32.07
C PRO A 434 12.73 39.28 -31.02
N SER A 435 13.97 39.31 -31.49
CA SER A 435 15.18 39.62 -30.72
C SER A 435 16.00 40.68 -31.46
N ASP A 436 16.43 41.72 -30.75
CA ASP A 436 17.52 42.63 -31.15
C ASP A 436 18.18 43.13 -29.84
N THR A 437 19.48 42.91 -29.60
CA THR A 437 20.65 43.71 -30.05
C THR A 437 20.58 45.19 -29.61
N SER A 438 21.63 45.87 -29.13
CA SER A 438 22.99 45.50 -28.68
C SER A 438 23.57 46.69 -27.87
N GLY A 439 24.67 46.53 -27.11
CA GLY A 439 25.34 47.67 -26.46
C GLY A 439 26.42 47.28 -25.44
N SER A 440 27.66 47.74 -25.61
CA SER A 440 28.84 47.26 -24.89
C SER A 440 29.62 48.35 -24.15
N SER A 441 30.36 47.93 -23.10
CA SER A 441 31.46 48.66 -22.44
C SER A 441 31.07 49.95 -21.67
N THR A 442 31.82 50.49 -20.70
CA THR A 442 33.24 50.32 -20.30
C THR A 442 33.42 50.29 -18.78
N ALA A 443 34.60 49.88 -18.32
CA ALA A 443 34.97 49.79 -16.91
C ALA A 443 35.44 51.13 -16.30
N CYS A 444 35.42 51.24 -14.97
CA CYS A 444 36.44 52.00 -14.25
C CYS A 444 36.76 51.41 -12.85
N ARG A 445 38.04 51.41 -12.46
CA ARG A 445 38.55 50.93 -11.18
C ARG A 445 38.92 52.12 -10.28
N HIS A 446 38.71 52.00 -8.97
CA HIS A 446 39.71 52.24 -7.89
C HIS A 446 39.03 52.38 -6.51
N ARG A 447 39.69 52.29 -5.34
CA ARG A 447 40.77 51.42 -4.79
C ARG A 447 41.00 51.88 -3.33
N ARG A 448 41.54 51.01 -2.47
CA ARG A 448 42.11 51.27 -1.11
C ARG A 448 41.11 51.35 0.06
N SER A 449 41.48 51.09 1.32
CA SER A 449 42.42 50.08 1.91
C SER A 449 42.40 50.16 3.45
N LEU A 450 42.51 49.01 4.13
CA LEU A 450 43.25 48.77 5.38
C LEU A 450 43.08 49.71 6.60
N SER A 451 42.63 49.15 7.73
CA SER A 451 43.36 49.25 9.01
C SER A 451 42.97 48.09 9.95
N ALA A 452 43.86 47.73 10.89
CA ALA A 452 43.67 46.60 11.83
C ALA A 452 44.16 46.95 13.25
N SER A 453 43.50 46.40 14.27
CA SER A 453 43.99 46.21 15.66
C SER A 453 42.93 45.41 16.44
N ARG A 454 43.17 44.18 16.95
CA ARG A 454 43.69 43.82 18.30
C ARG A 454 42.94 44.49 19.48
N SER A 455 42.64 43.86 20.63
CA SER A 455 42.68 42.45 21.13
C SER A 455 42.37 42.45 22.65
N HIS A 456 41.81 41.39 23.26
CA HIS A 456 41.95 40.94 24.68
C HIS A 456 41.23 39.56 24.81
N TRP A 457 41.89 38.40 25.03
CA TRP A 457 42.28 37.75 26.32
C TRP A 457 41.08 37.34 27.20
N CYS A 458 40.89 36.07 27.64
CA CYS A 458 41.82 35.15 28.31
C CYS A 458 41.51 33.62 28.14
N ARG A 459 42.57 32.78 28.15
CA ARG A 459 42.87 31.55 28.96
C ARG A 459 41.70 30.59 29.34
N PHE A 460 41.81 29.25 29.46
CA PHE A 460 42.86 28.19 29.37
C PHE A 460 42.10 26.82 29.49
N SER A 461 42.59 25.58 29.29
CA SER A 461 43.87 24.98 28.84
C SER A 461 43.65 23.48 28.50
N CYS A 462 44.69 22.78 27.98
CA CYS A 462 44.81 21.32 27.93
C CYS A 462 46.27 20.90 28.25
N PRO A 463 46.54 19.67 28.71
CA PRO A 463 47.86 19.05 28.60
C PRO A 463 47.88 17.80 27.68
N ASN A 464 49.06 17.52 27.12
CA ASN A 464 49.31 16.50 26.09
C ASN A 464 49.67 15.11 26.63
N GLY A 465 49.61 14.09 25.76
CA GLY A 465 50.35 12.83 25.89
C GLY A 465 50.33 12.02 24.58
N ARG A 466 51.50 11.82 23.92
CA ARG A 466 51.65 11.08 22.65
C ARG A 466 52.52 9.80 22.83
N PRO A 467 52.55 8.87 21.85
CA PRO A 467 52.94 7.46 22.04
C PRO A 467 54.38 7.15 21.58
N PRO A 468 54.76 5.86 21.54
CA PRO A 468 55.64 5.34 20.48
C PRO A 468 55.05 4.09 19.76
N ALA A 469 55.77 3.59 18.75
CA ALA A 469 55.26 2.67 17.72
C ALA A 469 56.02 1.32 17.61
N ALA A 470 55.34 0.34 17.00
CA ALA A 470 55.81 -0.77 16.16
C ALA A 470 57.16 -1.48 16.44
N ARG A 471 57.13 -2.83 16.55
CA ARG A 471 57.65 -3.74 15.50
C ARG A 471 57.44 -5.25 15.76
N ASP A 472 57.63 -6.00 14.66
CA ASP A 472 58.04 -7.41 14.50
C ASP A 472 57.09 -8.58 14.85
N ALA A 473 56.77 -9.35 13.79
CA ALA A 473 56.49 -10.79 13.84
C ALA A 473 57.81 -11.56 13.53
N PRO A 474 57.96 -12.86 13.87
CA PRO A 474 57.63 -13.86 12.84
C PRO A 474 57.26 -15.31 13.29
N ARG A 475 56.50 -15.99 12.41
CA ARG A 475 56.63 -17.41 11.95
C ARG A 475 56.44 -18.64 12.88
N ARG A 476 55.66 -19.59 12.31
CA ARG A 476 55.75 -21.08 12.38
C ARG A 476 55.34 -21.77 13.70
N ALA A 477 54.85 -23.02 13.72
CA ALA A 477 54.25 -23.90 12.69
C ALA A 477 53.62 -25.16 13.37
N HIS A 478 52.80 -25.91 12.61
CA HIS A 478 52.23 -27.24 12.94
C HIS A 478 51.25 -27.30 14.15
N GLY A 479 50.26 -28.21 14.20
CA GLY A 479 49.78 -29.13 13.16
C GLY A 479 48.92 -30.27 13.74
N HIS A 480 48.01 -30.81 12.91
CA HIS A 480 47.36 -32.14 12.98
C HIS A 480 46.42 -32.55 14.13
N HIS A 481 45.28 -33.13 13.70
CA HIS A 481 44.41 -34.14 14.34
C HIS A 481 43.81 -33.87 15.74
N GLY A 482 42.57 -34.26 16.04
CA GLY A 482 41.52 -34.89 15.22
C GLY A 482 40.38 -35.47 16.09
N ARG A 483 39.25 -35.80 15.44
CA ARG A 483 38.15 -36.70 15.87
C ARG A 483 37.58 -36.60 17.31
N LEU A 484 36.28 -36.24 17.35
CA LEU A 484 35.18 -36.84 18.13
C LEU A 484 35.49 -38.13 18.93
N PRO A 485 34.87 -38.32 20.12
CA PRO A 485 33.55 -38.96 20.13
C PRO A 485 32.51 -38.43 21.16
N LEU A 486 31.28 -38.92 20.98
CA LEU A 486 30.15 -38.79 21.91
C LEU A 486 30.45 -39.34 23.30
N VAL A 487 29.78 -38.78 24.33
CA VAL A 487 29.30 -39.55 25.49
C VAL A 487 27.85 -39.15 25.81
N GLN A 488 26.98 -40.14 26.01
CA GLN A 488 25.59 -40.01 26.43
C GLN A 488 25.45 -39.79 27.94
N GLN A 489 24.19 -39.77 28.41
CA GLN A 489 23.72 -39.85 29.81
C GLN A 489 23.65 -38.49 30.53
N GLY A 490 22.59 -38.20 31.29
CA GLY A 490 21.36 -38.98 31.47
C GLY A 490 20.40 -38.29 32.45
N LEU A 491 19.11 -38.58 32.35
CA LEU A 491 18.12 -38.08 33.30
C LEU A 491 18.42 -38.58 34.73
N ARG A 492 18.15 -37.74 35.72
CA ARG A 492 17.48 -38.16 36.95
C ARG A 492 16.81 -36.98 37.67
N LEU A 493 15.49 -37.11 37.81
CA LEU A 493 14.55 -36.43 38.73
C LEU A 493 14.39 -34.92 38.52
#